data_AF-A0A6A4QDX0-F1
#
_entry.id   AF-A0A6A4QDX0-F1
#
_cell.length_a   1.000
_cell.length_b   1.000
_cell.length_c   1.000
_cell.angle_alpha   90.00
_cell.angle_beta   90.00
_cell.angle_gamma   90.00
#
_symmetry.space_group_name_H-M   'P 1'
#
loop_
_entity.id
_entity.type
_entity.pdbx_description
1 polymer ?
#
loop_
_entity_poly.entity_id
_entity_poly.type
_entity_poly.pdbx_seq_one_letter_code
_entity_poly.pdbx_strand_id
1 'polypeptide(L)' 'MGNVEIPNWLEGLSLAPEFHPTDTEFADPIAYISKIEKEASTFGICKIIPPLPNLQKNMFFLI' A
#
# COMPACT_ATOMS: atom_id res chain seq x y z
N MET A 1 -14.92 18.29 -4.82
CA MET A 1 -13.45 18.16 -4.76
C MET A 1 -12.89 19.26 -5.62
N GLY A 2 -12.19 20.25 -5.02
CA GLY A 2 -11.63 21.37 -5.77
C GLY A 2 -10.60 20.89 -6.78
N ASN A 3 -10.50 21.55 -7.92
CA ASN A 3 -9.41 21.33 -8.87
C ASN A 3 -8.10 21.66 -8.14
N VAL A 4 -7.32 20.62 -7.80
CA VAL A 4 -5.97 20.81 -7.30
C VAL A 4 -5.11 20.98 -8.55
N GLU A 5 -4.78 22.24 -8.86
CA GLU A 5 -3.76 22.53 -9.87
C GLU A 5 -2.43 21.99 -9.37
N ILE A 6 -1.91 20.94 -10.02
CA ILE A 6 -0.63 20.33 -9.67
C ILE A 6 0.48 21.25 -10.18
N PRO A 7 1.36 21.78 -9.31
CA PRO A 7 2.51 22.55 -9.77
C PRO A 7 3.38 21.77 -10.77
N ASN A 8 3.84 22.42 -11.84
CA ASN A 8 4.66 21.78 -12.90
C ASN A 8 5.92 21.07 -12.39
N TRP A 9 6.48 21.49 -11.24
CA TRP A 9 7.66 20.84 -10.65
C TRP A 9 7.38 19.43 -10.10
N LEU A 10 6.12 19.09 -9.81
CA LEU A 10 5.72 17.75 -9.36
C LEU A 10 5.64 16.74 -10.51
N GLU A 11 5.42 17.20 -11.75
CA GLU A 11 5.23 16.31 -12.92
C GLU A 11 6.48 15.47 -13.23
N GLY A 12 7.67 15.96 -12.85
CA GLY A 12 8.94 15.28 -13.08
C GLY A 12 9.43 14.39 -11.93
N LEU A 13 8.68 14.28 -10.83
CA LEU A 13 9.11 13.47 -9.69
C LEU A 13 8.84 11.99 -9.93
N SER A 14 9.81 11.15 -9.55
CA SER A 14 9.63 9.71 -9.59
C SER A 14 8.60 9.26 -8.55
N LEU A 15 7.74 8.33 -8.94
CA LEU A 15 6.80 7.70 -8.02
C LEU A 15 7.53 6.81 -7.01
N ALA A 16 7.01 6.78 -5.79
CA ALA A 16 7.43 5.82 -4.78
C ALA A 16 6.94 4.41 -5.15
N PRO A 17 7.64 3.35 -4.72
CA PRO A 17 7.20 1.98 -4.95
C PRO A 17 5.85 1.71 -4.28
N GLU A 18 5.01 0.94 -4.97
CA GLU A 18 3.73 0.46 -4.48
C GLU A 18 3.79 -1.04 -4.19
N PHE A 19 3.33 -1.45 -3.01
CA PHE A 19 3.31 -2.83 -2.55
C PHE A 19 1.88 -3.30 -2.31
N HIS A 20 1.55 -4.49 -2.81
CA HIS A 20 0.24 -5.13 -2.70
C HIS A 20 0.34 -6.46 -1.94
N PRO A 21 0.35 -6.45 -0.59
CA PRO A 21 0.38 -7.67 0.21
C PRO A 21 -0.84 -8.55 -0.06
N THR A 22 -0.60 -9.87 -0.01
CA THR A 22 -1.69 -10.85 0.11
C THR A 22 -2.36 -10.75 1.50
N ASP A 23 -3.55 -11.32 1.65
CA ASP A 23 -4.25 -11.41 2.95
C ASP A 23 -3.33 -11.95 4.08
N THR A 24 -2.54 -12.98 3.78
CA THR A 24 -1.64 -13.62 4.75
C THR A 24 -0.49 -12.71 5.14
N GLU A 25 0.10 -11.99 4.17
CA GLU A 25 1.18 -11.05 4.43
C GLU A 25 0.69 -9.82 5.19
N PHE A 26 -0.54 -9.37 4.89
CA PHE A 26 -1.15 -8.23 5.56
C PHE A 26 -1.55 -8.54 7.01
N ALA A 27 -1.65 -9.82 7.38
CA ALA A 27 -1.97 -10.25 8.74
C ALA A 27 -0.85 -9.94 9.76
N ASP A 28 0.41 -9.86 9.32
CA ASP A 28 1.56 -9.43 10.14
C ASP A 28 2.30 -8.26 9.47
N PRO A 29 1.87 -7.02 9.76
CA PRO A 29 2.45 -5.82 9.14
C PRO A 29 3.93 -5.63 9.43
N ILE A 30 4.42 -6.03 10.62
CA ILE A 30 5.83 -5.84 10.99
C ILE A 30 6.70 -6.78 10.15
N ALA A 31 6.31 -8.05 10.06
CA ALA A 31 7.00 -9.01 9.20
C ALA A 31 6.98 -8.59 7.73
N TYR A 32 5.86 -8.05 7.24
CA TYR A 32 5.76 -7.56 5.87
C TYR A 32 6.66 -6.34 5.60
N ILE A 33 6.69 -5.36 6.53
CA ILE A 33 7.59 -4.19 6.41
C ILE A 33 9.05 -4.66 6.39
N SER A 34 9.45 -5.55 7.30
CA SER A 34 10.81 -6.12 7.30
C SER A 34 11.14 -6.88 6.02
N LYS A 35 10.16 -7.54 5.39
CA LYS A 35 10.34 -8.21 4.09
C LYS A 35 10.65 -7.21 2.96
N ILE A 36 9.95 -6.08 2.90
CA ILE A 36 10.09 -5.09 1.81
C ILE A 36 11.15 -4.01 2.08
N GLU A 37 11.66 -3.91 3.32
CA GLU A 37 12.57 -2.85 3.79
C GLU A 37 13.77 -2.65 2.86
N LYS A 38 14.42 -3.74 2.42
CA LYS A 38 15.61 -3.66 1.57
C LYS A 38 15.34 -2.92 0.26
N GLU A 39 14.16 -3.10 -0.32
CA GLU A 39 13.76 -2.42 -1.56
C GLU A 39 13.23 -1.01 -1.26
N ALA A 40 12.30 -0.88 -0.31
CA ALA A 40 11.64 0.38 0.02
C ALA A 40 12.60 1.44 0.57
N SER A 41 13.63 1.03 1.33
CA SER A 41 14.62 1.94 1.92
C SER A 41 15.42 2.72 0.89
N THR A 42 15.55 2.20 -0.35
CA THR A 42 16.23 2.92 -1.43
C THR A 42 15.49 4.17 -1.90
N PHE A 43 14.17 4.25 -1.66
CA PHE A 43 13.31 5.38 -2.01
C PHE A 43 12.96 6.28 -0.81
N GLY A 44 13.20 5.81 0.42
CA GLY A 44 12.87 6.50 1.67
C GLY A 44 11.38 6.47 2.05
N ILE A 45 10.48 6.46 1.07
CA ILE A 45 9.03 6.28 1.26
C ILE A 45 8.47 5.22 0.31
N CYS A 46 7.40 4.54 0.72
CA CYS A 46 6.64 3.62 -0.11
C CYS A 46 5.15 3.68 0.22
N LYS A 47 4.32 3.15 -0.67
CA LYS A 47 2.87 3.03 -0.47
C LYS A 47 2.50 1.55 -0.38
N ILE A 48 1.79 1.17 0.68
CA ILE A 48 1.26 -0.19 0.86
C ILE A 48 -0.25 -0.13 0.65
N ILE A 49 -0.75 -0.87 -0.34
CA ILE A 49 -2.17 -0.91 -0.69
C ILE A 49 -2.75 -2.21 -0.09
N PRO A 50 -3.67 -2.12 0.89
CA PRO A 50 -4.22 -3.31 1.54
C PRO A 50 -4.99 -4.19 0.53
N PRO A 51 -5.04 -5.52 0.76
CA PRO A 51 -5.90 -6.39 -0.04
C PRO A 51 -7.36 -5.98 0.14
N LEU A 52 -8.16 -6.14 -0.92
CA LEU A 52 -9.59 -5.86 -0.85
C LEU A 52 -10.25 -6.83 0.14
N PRO A 53 -11.19 -6.34 0.97
CA PRO A 53 -11.90 -7.21 1.91
C PRO A 53 -12.58 -8.36 1.15
N ASN A 54 -12.21 -9.57 1.53
CA ASN A 54 -12.77 -10.77 0.93
C ASN A 54 -14.23 -10.91 1.41
N LEU A 55 -15.20 -10.59 0.55
CA LEU A 55 -16.63 -10.54 0.89
C LEU A 55 -17.15 -11.87 1.49
N GLN A 56 -16.45 -12.99 1.26
CA GLN A 56 -16.79 -14.31 1.81
C GLN A 56 -16.45 -14.45 3.31
N LYS A 57 -15.41 -13.77 3.82
CA LYS A 57 -15.01 -13.84 5.23
C LYS A 57 -15.99 -13.13 6.16
N ASN A 58 -16.67 -12.09 5.65
CA ASN A 58 -17.68 -11.33 6.41
C ASN A 58 -19.02 -12.06 6.52
N MET A 59 -19.27 -13.10 5.73
CA MET A 59 -20.48 -13.92 5.83
C MET A 59 -20.46 -14.82 7.07
N PHE A 60 -19.28 -15.22 7.55
CA PHE A 60 -19.14 -16.07 8.75
C PHE A 60 -19.44 -15.33 10.07
N PHE A 61 -19.41 -14.00 10.09
CA PHE A 61 -19.69 -13.21 11.30
C PHE A 61 -21.17 -12.80 11.41
N LEU A 62 -21.99 -13.15 10.41
CA LEU A 62 -23.41 -12.78 10.31
C LEU A 62 -24.36 -13.98 10.43
N ILE A 63 -23.87 -15.15 10.84
CA ILE A 63 -24.67 -16.36 11.11
C ILE A 63 -24.56 -16.74 12.59
#